data_AF-A0A653E1V4-F1
#
_entry.id   AF-A0A653E1V4-F1
#
_cell.length_a   1.000
_cell.length_b   1.000
_cell.length_c   1.000
_cell.angle_alpha   90.00
_cell.angle_beta   90.00
_cell.angle_gamma   90.00
#
_symmetry.space_group_name_H-M   'P 1'
#
loop_
_entity.id
_entity.type
_entity.pdbx_description
1 polymer ?
#
loop_
_entity_poly.entity_id
_entity_poly.type
_entity_poly.pdbx_seq_one_letter_code
_entity_poly.pdbx_strand_id
1 'polypeptide(L)'
;MNVLKTLTAALMISGSGAALAADTVTDVRLNDVLKSDPQYQEAWNDVLEEQERMPEWLINLDGVAPPMEAMLEDDDKYLVGELCQASNCFNQRIYVAFSWDKEEAYALYVQVPDALPKGKAPSNYATEKWLGEPDEGMQKLLHEQLKKDPNWY
;
A
#
# COMPACT_ATOMS: atom_id res chain seq x y z
N MET A 1 -3.87 -77.66 -20.26
CA MET A 1 -4.02 -76.87 -21.51
C MET A 1 -3.87 -75.40 -21.15
N ASN A 2 -2.88 -74.73 -21.77
CA ASN A 2 -2.77 -73.27 -21.86
C ASN A 2 -4.12 -72.67 -22.34
N VAL A 3 -4.48 -71.40 -22.18
CA VAL A 3 -3.72 -70.21 -22.57
C VAL A 3 -4.33 -68.93 -21.96
N LEU A 4 -3.46 -67.95 -21.77
CA LEU A 4 -3.64 -66.49 -21.94
C LEU A 4 -4.06 -65.63 -20.73
N LYS A 5 -3.03 -64.91 -20.28
CA LYS A 5 -3.02 -63.72 -19.43
C LYS A 5 -3.72 -62.56 -20.13
N THR A 6 -4.50 -61.77 -19.40
CA THR A 6 -4.85 -60.40 -19.80
C THR A 6 -4.42 -59.46 -18.68
N LEU A 7 -3.28 -58.81 -18.90
CA LEU A 7 -2.82 -57.64 -18.16
C LEU A 7 -3.52 -56.42 -18.75
N THR A 8 -4.37 -55.76 -17.97
CA THR A 8 -4.84 -54.40 -18.29
C THR A 8 -4.38 -53.48 -17.18
N ALA A 9 -3.22 -52.86 -17.39
CA ALA A 9 -2.74 -51.75 -16.57
C ALA A 9 -3.49 -50.48 -17.00
N ALA A 10 -4.45 -50.04 -16.20
CA ALA A 10 -5.06 -48.72 -16.36
C ALA A 10 -4.20 -47.70 -15.59
N LEU A 11 -3.24 -47.11 -16.28
CA LEU A 11 -2.47 -45.96 -15.81
C LEU A 11 -3.35 -44.70 -15.98
N MET A 12 -4.10 -44.33 -14.95
CA MET A 12 -4.77 -43.03 -14.91
C MET A 12 -3.80 -42.01 -14.32
N ILE A 13 -3.39 -41.10 -15.20
CA ILE A 13 -2.37 -40.09 -15.01
C ILE A 13 -2.83 -39.07 -13.95
N SER A 14 -1.86 -38.77 -13.08
CA SER A 14 -1.77 -37.68 -12.13
C SER A 14 -2.57 -36.41 -12.47
N GLY A 15 -3.59 -36.13 -11.67
CA GLY A 15 -4.13 -34.78 -11.54
C GLY A 15 -3.17 -33.95 -10.70
N SER A 16 -2.15 -33.35 -11.33
CA SER A 16 -1.44 -32.23 -10.74
C SER A 16 -2.45 -31.08 -10.66
N GLY A 17 -2.98 -30.82 -9.45
CA GLY A 17 -3.65 -29.56 -9.19
C GLY A 17 -2.68 -28.46 -9.58
N ALA A 18 -3.10 -27.60 -10.51
CA ALA A 18 -2.38 -26.38 -10.79
C ALA A 18 -2.31 -25.60 -9.46
N ALA A 19 -1.11 -25.54 -8.86
CA ALA A 19 -0.83 -24.49 -7.93
C ALA A 19 -1.01 -23.20 -8.73
N LEU A 20 -2.03 -22.42 -8.41
CA LEU A 20 -2.10 -21.04 -8.87
C LEU A 20 -0.80 -20.40 -8.41
N ALA A 21 0.06 -20.05 -9.36
CA ALA A 21 1.20 -19.20 -9.07
C ALA A 21 0.63 -17.94 -8.41
N ALA A 22 1.08 -17.64 -7.18
CA ALA A 22 0.94 -16.31 -6.62
C ALA A 22 1.63 -15.38 -7.61
N ASP A 23 0.82 -14.70 -8.42
CA ASP A 23 1.34 -13.91 -9.53
C ASP A 23 2.25 -12.82 -8.99
N THR A 24 3.40 -12.72 -9.62
CA THR A 24 4.60 -12.09 -9.13
C THR A 24 4.57 -10.59 -9.37
N VAL A 25 4.18 -9.78 -8.38
CA VAL A 25 4.58 -8.37 -8.29
C VAL A 25 4.79 -7.98 -6.82
N THR A 26 5.93 -8.38 -6.24
CA THR A 26 6.30 -8.03 -4.85
C THR A 26 7.14 -6.75 -4.76
N ASP A 27 7.07 -5.87 -5.76
CA ASP A 27 7.79 -4.58 -5.77
C ASP A 27 6.94 -3.48 -6.41
N VAL A 28 5.63 -3.45 -6.13
CA VAL A 28 4.81 -2.27 -6.43
C VAL A 28 5.22 -1.17 -5.45
N ARG A 29 5.42 0.04 -5.96
CA ARG A 29 5.82 1.21 -5.17
C ARG A 29 4.84 2.35 -5.38
N LEU A 30 4.65 3.15 -4.34
CA LEU A 30 3.67 4.23 -4.36
C LEU A 30 3.99 5.30 -5.43
N ASN A 31 5.26 5.51 -5.78
CA ASN A 31 5.70 6.45 -6.82
C ASN A 31 5.53 5.96 -8.27
N ASP A 32 5.17 4.69 -8.45
CA ASP A 32 4.91 4.08 -9.75
C ASP A 32 3.44 3.61 -9.89
N VAL A 33 2.69 3.55 -8.79
CA VAL A 33 1.35 2.94 -8.76
C VAL A 33 0.36 3.67 -9.70
N LEU A 34 0.38 5.01 -9.73
CA LEU A 34 -0.51 5.79 -10.60
C LEU A 34 -0.24 5.58 -12.09
N LYS A 35 1.01 5.18 -12.44
CA LYS A 35 1.40 4.88 -13.83
C LYS A 35 1.08 3.43 -14.21
N SER A 36 0.87 2.57 -13.21
CA SER A 36 0.66 1.14 -13.41
C SER A 36 -0.75 0.80 -13.87
N ASP A 37 -1.75 1.56 -13.40
CA ASP A 37 -3.16 1.35 -13.72
C ASP A 37 -3.96 2.66 -13.58
N PRO A 38 -4.74 3.07 -14.60
CA PRO A 38 -5.59 4.26 -14.53
C PRO A 38 -6.58 4.27 -13.35
N GLN A 39 -7.05 3.11 -12.87
CA GLN A 39 -7.98 3.08 -11.73
C GLN A 39 -7.34 3.63 -10.44
N TYR A 40 -6.03 3.39 -10.23
CA TYR A 40 -5.31 4.01 -9.11
C TYR A 40 -5.23 5.53 -9.25
N GLN A 41 -5.13 6.04 -10.48
CA GLN A 41 -5.15 7.46 -10.74
C GLN A 41 -6.52 8.08 -10.44
N GLU A 42 -7.60 7.40 -10.82
CA GLU A 42 -8.97 7.82 -10.53
C GLU A 42 -9.22 7.89 -9.01
N ALA A 43 -8.98 6.80 -8.28
CA ALA A 43 -9.14 6.79 -6.82
C ALA A 43 -8.25 7.84 -6.12
N TRP A 44 -7.04 8.08 -6.61
CA TRP A 44 -6.18 9.13 -6.04
C TRP A 44 -6.68 10.54 -6.36
N ASN A 45 -7.25 10.77 -7.54
CA ASN A 45 -7.84 12.07 -7.86
C ASN A 45 -9.04 12.37 -6.96
N ASP A 46 -9.90 11.40 -6.69
CA ASP A 46 -11.05 11.55 -5.80
C ASP A 46 -10.60 12.02 -4.40
N VAL A 47 -9.52 11.45 -3.87
CA VAL A 47 -8.88 11.89 -2.62
C VAL A 47 -8.41 13.35 -2.67
N LEU A 48 -7.93 13.82 -3.82
CA LEU A 48 -7.41 15.17 -3.99
C LEU A 48 -8.50 16.22 -4.25
N GLU A 49 -9.64 15.85 -4.83
CA GLU A 49 -10.73 16.80 -5.15
C GLU A 49 -11.28 17.49 -3.89
N GLU A 50 -11.25 16.79 -2.75
CA GLU A 50 -11.68 17.30 -1.45
C GLU A 50 -10.66 18.24 -0.80
N GLN A 51 -9.50 18.46 -1.42
CA GLN A 51 -8.33 19.04 -0.79
C GLN A 51 -7.89 20.33 -1.47
N GLU A 52 -7.89 21.43 -0.72
CA GLU A 52 -7.34 22.68 -1.22
C GLU A 52 -5.80 22.67 -1.22
N ARG A 53 -5.22 22.99 -2.38
CA ARG A 53 -3.79 23.35 -2.55
C ARG A 53 -2.80 22.30 -2.03
N MET A 54 -2.83 21.12 -2.62
CA MET A 54 -1.83 20.09 -2.34
C MET A 54 -0.47 20.37 -3.02
N PRO A 55 0.67 20.05 -2.37
CA PRO A 55 1.98 20.07 -3.00
C PRO A 55 2.06 19.19 -4.25
N GLU A 56 2.82 19.62 -5.25
CA GLU A 56 2.97 18.90 -6.53
C GLU A 56 3.49 17.46 -6.37
N TRP A 57 4.41 17.24 -5.41
CA TRP A 57 4.95 15.91 -5.13
C TRP A 57 3.89 14.94 -4.57
N LEU A 58 2.90 15.46 -3.83
CA LEU A 58 1.77 14.66 -3.35
C LEU A 58 0.75 14.39 -4.46
N ILE A 59 0.44 15.41 -5.26
CA ILE A 59 -0.50 15.27 -6.39
C ILE A 59 -0.05 14.11 -7.31
N ASN A 60 1.24 14.04 -7.61
CA ASN A 60 1.78 13.04 -8.53
C ASN A 60 2.32 11.78 -7.84
N LEU A 61 2.22 11.68 -6.51
CA LEU A 61 2.91 10.69 -5.70
C LEU A 61 4.40 10.55 -6.07
N ASP A 62 5.06 11.67 -6.38
CA ASP A 62 6.45 11.72 -6.79
C ASP A 62 7.38 11.88 -5.58
N GLY A 63 8.26 10.92 -5.36
CA GLY A 63 9.09 10.87 -4.17
C GLY A 63 9.81 9.54 -4.01
N VAL A 64 10.30 9.30 -2.79
CA VAL A 64 10.96 8.05 -2.42
C VAL A 64 9.93 7.14 -1.76
N ALA A 65 9.72 5.96 -2.34
CA ALA A 65 8.79 4.96 -1.83
C ALA A 65 9.48 3.59 -1.71
N PRO A 66 9.40 2.90 -0.55
CA PRO A 66 9.66 1.47 -0.47
C PRO A 66 8.55 0.67 -1.16
N PRO A 67 8.71 -0.67 -1.24
CA PRO A 67 7.64 -1.55 -1.71
C PRO A 67 6.37 -1.42 -0.84
N MET A 68 5.22 -1.52 -1.48
CA MET A 68 3.90 -1.55 -0.84
C MET A 68 3.59 -2.95 -0.29
N GLU A 69 2.76 -3.01 0.73
CA GLU A 69 2.34 -4.23 1.42
C GLU A 69 0.82 -4.44 1.28
N ALA A 70 0.39 -5.69 1.10
CA ALA A 70 -1.02 -6.03 1.20
C ALA A 70 -1.40 -6.18 2.68
N MET A 71 -2.42 -5.45 3.12
CA MET A 71 -2.90 -5.47 4.51
C MET A 71 -4.42 -5.71 4.55
N LEU A 72 -4.92 -6.14 5.71
CA LEU A 72 -6.35 -6.33 5.96
C LEU A 72 -6.84 -5.32 7.00
N GLU A 73 -8.05 -4.82 6.78
CA GLU A 73 -8.83 -3.98 7.68
C GLU A 73 -10.26 -4.53 7.62
N ASP A 74 -10.81 -5.00 8.76
CA ASP A 74 -12.14 -5.64 8.85
C ASP A 74 -12.54 -6.59 7.68
N ASP A 75 -11.64 -7.50 7.32
CA ASP A 75 -11.73 -8.47 6.20
C ASP A 75 -11.61 -7.89 4.78
N ASP A 76 -11.60 -6.57 4.64
CA ASP A 76 -11.29 -5.87 3.41
C ASP A 76 -9.78 -5.75 3.19
N LYS A 77 -9.37 -5.86 1.92
CA LYS A 77 -7.96 -5.92 1.53
C LYS A 77 -7.51 -4.61 0.92
N TYR A 78 -6.35 -4.14 1.35
CA TYR A 78 -5.75 -2.90 0.89
C TYR A 78 -4.32 -3.10 0.43
N LEU A 79 -3.90 -2.33 -0.56
CA LEU A 79 -2.50 -2.16 -0.95
C LEU A 79 -1.97 -0.87 -0.30
N VAL A 80 -1.06 -1.02 0.65
CA VAL A 80 -0.64 0.05 1.56
C VAL A 80 0.83 0.39 1.33
N GLY A 81 1.14 1.67 1.17
CA GLY A 81 2.49 2.14 0.91
C GLY A 81 2.81 3.45 1.62
N GLU A 82 4.09 3.73 1.78
CA GLU A 82 4.59 5.04 2.18
C GLU A 82 5.28 5.73 0.99
N LEU A 83 5.24 7.06 1.00
CA LEU A 83 5.98 7.92 0.10
C LEU A 83 6.48 9.12 0.90
N CYS A 84 7.72 9.54 0.65
CA CYS A 84 8.25 10.74 1.25
C CYS A 84 8.91 11.66 0.24
N GLN A 85 8.96 12.95 0.57
CA GLN A 85 9.60 13.95 -0.27
C GLN A 85 11.12 13.71 -0.33
N ALA A 86 11.69 13.64 -1.53
CA ALA A 86 13.07 13.18 -1.76
C ALA A 86 14.15 13.93 -0.95
N SER A 87 13.99 15.24 -0.72
CA SER A 87 14.95 16.06 0.04
C SER A 87 14.56 16.27 1.50
N ASN A 88 13.38 15.80 1.94
CA ASN A 88 12.84 16.08 3.27
C ASN A 88 12.03 14.91 3.85
N CYS A 89 12.52 13.68 3.61
CA CYS A 89 11.74 12.46 3.75
C CYS A 89 11.08 12.28 5.13
N PHE A 90 11.81 12.49 6.22
CA PHE A 90 11.24 12.32 7.56
C PHE A 90 10.16 13.36 7.87
N ASN A 91 10.36 14.60 7.43
CA ASN A 91 9.48 15.72 7.76
C ASN A 91 8.27 15.81 6.85
N GLN A 92 8.32 15.22 5.66
CA GLN A 92 7.31 15.37 4.62
C GLN A 92 7.04 13.98 4.03
N ARG A 93 6.03 13.30 4.56
CA ARG A 93 5.70 11.91 4.20
C ARG A 93 4.22 11.63 4.24
N ILE A 94 3.80 10.66 3.45
CA ILE A 94 2.43 10.22 3.33
C ILE A 94 2.36 8.69 3.37
N TYR A 95 1.33 8.17 4.01
CA TYR A 95 0.97 6.76 3.98
C TYR A 95 -0.36 6.64 3.25
N VAL A 96 -0.44 5.78 2.24
CA VAL A 96 -1.60 5.64 1.36
C VAL A 96 -2.05 4.19 1.37
N ALA A 97 -3.36 3.97 1.48
CA ALA A 97 -4.01 2.68 1.29
C ALA A 97 -4.97 2.78 0.10
N PHE A 98 -4.78 1.93 -0.90
CA PHE A 98 -5.75 1.74 -1.97
C PHE A 98 -6.57 0.48 -1.67
N SER A 99 -7.89 0.53 -1.88
CA SER A 99 -8.72 -0.66 -1.84
C SER A 99 -8.25 -1.66 -2.91
N TRP A 100 -8.52 -2.96 -2.69
CA TRP A 100 -8.07 -4.00 -3.62
C TRP A 100 -8.75 -3.91 -5.00
N ASP A 101 -9.99 -3.44 -5.05
CA ASP A 101 -10.73 -3.14 -6.28
C ASP A 101 -10.33 -1.80 -6.93
N LYS A 102 -9.51 -0.99 -6.22
CA LYS A 102 -8.97 0.30 -6.65
C LYS A 102 -10.03 1.39 -6.81
N GLU A 103 -11.21 1.21 -6.22
CA GLU A 103 -12.28 2.22 -6.24
C GLU A 103 -12.06 3.31 -5.18
N GLU A 104 -11.36 2.99 -4.10
CA GLU A 104 -11.17 3.88 -2.96
C GLU A 104 -9.69 4.03 -2.60
N ALA A 105 -9.34 5.20 -2.10
CA ALA A 105 -8.03 5.48 -1.55
C ALA A 105 -8.13 6.33 -0.29
N TYR A 106 -7.23 6.08 0.65
CA TYR A 106 -7.17 6.79 1.92
C TYR A 106 -5.74 7.13 2.24
N ALA A 107 -5.50 8.25 2.90
CA ALA A 107 -4.14 8.62 3.26
C ALA A 107 -3.99 9.39 4.57
N LEU A 108 -2.80 9.22 5.16
CA LEU A 108 -2.30 10.00 6.28
C LEU A 108 -1.10 10.82 5.80
N TYR A 109 -1.28 12.13 5.65
CA TYR A 109 -0.20 13.06 5.36
C TYR A 109 0.40 13.62 6.65
N VAL A 110 1.70 13.42 6.85
CA VAL A 110 2.44 13.80 8.06
C VAL A 110 3.48 14.85 7.74
N GLN A 111 3.41 15.96 8.45
CA GLN A 111 4.33 17.09 8.34
C GLN A 111 5.01 17.37 9.67
N VAL A 112 6.34 17.32 9.71
CA VAL A 112 7.14 17.76 10.86
C VAL A 112 7.88 19.05 10.47
N PRO A 113 7.92 20.08 11.33
CA PRO A 113 8.71 21.29 11.06
C PRO A 113 10.20 21.01 10.93
N ASP A 114 10.87 21.66 9.96
CA ASP A 114 12.31 21.47 9.70
C ASP A 114 13.22 21.78 10.90
N ALA A 115 12.78 22.67 11.77
CA ALA A 115 13.52 23.10 12.95
C ALA A 115 12.79 22.73 14.23
N LEU A 116 13.02 21.50 14.72
CA LEU A 116 12.58 21.11 16.05
C LEU A 116 13.55 21.58 17.15
N PRO A 117 13.05 21.94 18.34
CA PRO A 117 13.92 22.15 19.49
C PRO A 117 14.67 20.85 19.82
N LYS A 118 15.97 20.95 20.17
CA LYS A 118 16.80 19.78 20.49
C LYS A 118 16.17 18.91 21.59
N GLY A 119 16.16 17.60 21.37
CA GLY A 119 15.67 16.62 22.34
C GLY A 119 14.14 16.57 22.48
N LYS A 120 13.40 17.19 21.56
CA LYS A 120 11.94 17.06 21.49
C LYS A 120 11.52 15.94 20.54
N ALA A 121 10.43 15.28 20.91
CA ALA A 121 9.81 14.22 20.14
C ALA A 121 9.09 14.81 18.91
N PRO A 122 9.40 14.37 17.67
CA PRO A 122 8.76 14.86 16.45
C PRO A 122 7.24 14.76 16.47
N SER A 123 6.69 13.69 17.06
CA SER A 123 5.24 13.47 17.15
C SER A 123 4.49 14.63 17.83
N ASN A 124 5.12 15.31 18.79
CA ASN A 124 4.50 16.44 19.52
C ASN A 124 4.34 17.71 18.67
N TYR A 125 5.00 17.78 17.51
CA TYR A 125 5.03 18.95 16.64
C TYR A 125 4.51 18.63 15.23
N ALA A 126 4.13 17.37 14.99
CA ALA A 126 3.65 16.96 13.70
C ALA A 126 2.25 17.49 13.43
N THR A 127 1.98 17.82 12.18
CA THR A 127 0.63 17.99 11.66
C THR A 127 0.28 16.73 10.88
N GLU A 128 -0.81 16.09 11.29
CA GLU A 128 -1.39 14.92 10.64
C GLU A 128 -2.67 15.35 9.93
N LYS A 129 -2.78 15.01 8.65
CA LYS A 129 -3.96 15.31 7.82
C LYS A 129 -4.45 14.04 7.16
N TRP A 130 -5.71 13.70 7.41
CA TRP A 130 -6.43 12.61 6.77
C TRP A 130 -6.97 13.05 5.41
N LEU A 131 -6.83 12.20 4.40
CA LEU A 131 -7.32 12.41 3.03
C LEU A 131 -8.21 11.23 2.61
N GLY A 132 -9.28 11.49 1.87
CA GLY A 132 -10.27 10.48 1.46
C GLY A 132 -11.25 10.08 2.56
N GLU A 133 -11.40 10.90 3.60
CA GLU A 133 -12.31 10.67 4.73
C GLU A 133 -12.27 9.25 5.35
N PRO A 134 -11.09 8.72 5.72
CA PRO A 134 -10.98 7.37 6.28
C PRO A 134 -11.77 7.23 7.59
N ASP A 135 -12.38 6.07 7.78
CA ASP A 135 -13.00 5.69 9.04
C ASP A 135 -11.97 5.38 10.15
N GLU A 136 -12.44 5.02 11.34
CA GLU A 136 -11.55 4.75 12.48
C GLU A 136 -10.62 3.56 12.24
N GLY A 137 -11.08 2.54 11.51
CA GLY A 137 -10.32 1.33 11.19
C GLY A 137 -9.15 1.65 10.27
N MET A 138 -9.43 2.35 9.18
CA MET A 138 -8.43 2.80 8.22
C MET A 138 -7.45 3.82 8.82
N GLN A 139 -7.95 4.76 9.63
CA GLN A 139 -7.09 5.70 10.38
C GLN A 139 -6.10 4.93 11.27
N LYS A 140 -6.58 3.91 11.98
CA LYS A 140 -5.72 3.07 12.82
C LYS A 140 -4.68 2.33 11.99
N LEU A 141 -5.07 1.72 10.88
CA LEU A 141 -4.16 1.00 9.98
C LEU A 141 -3.02 1.90 9.48
N LEU A 142 -3.34 3.10 8.99
CA LEU A 142 -2.35 4.05 8.46
C LEU A 142 -1.45 4.63 9.57
N HIS A 143 -2.03 4.91 10.74
CA HIS A 143 -1.26 5.40 11.88
C HIS A 143 -0.33 4.30 12.47
N GLU A 144 -0.71 3.02 12.36
CA GLU A 144 0.18 1.90 12.67
C GLU A 144 1.39 1.85 11.71
N GLN A 145 1.23 2.21 10.42
CA GLN A 145 2.38 2.35 9.51
C GLN A 145 3.34 3.44 9.98
N LEU A 146 2.80 4.62 10.34
CA LEU A 146 3.60 5.73 10.86
C LEU A 146 4.40 5.33 12.11
N LYS A 147 3.80 4.55 13.01
CA LYS A 147 4.45 4.06 14.23
C LYS A 147 5.54 3.01 13.98
N LYS A 148 5.65 2.45 12.77
CA LYS A 148 6.76 1.53 12.43
C LYS A 148 8.10 2.27 12.32
N ASP A 149 8.11 3.59 12.09
CA ASP A 149 9.35 4.37 12.05
C ASP A 149 9.93 4.49 13.48
N PRO A 150 11.15 3.96 13.74
CA PRO A 150 11.78 4.04 15.07
C PRO A 150 12.09 5.47 15.52
N ASN A 151 12.09 6.45 14.60
CA ASN A 151 12.28 7.86 14.91
C ASN A 151 10.97 8.60 15.21
N TRP A 152 9.84 7.88 15.21
CA TRP A 152 8.54 8.38 15.60
C TRP A 152 8.27 8.08 17.09
N TYR A 153 8.50 9.08 17.94
CA TYR A 153 8.33 9.01 19.40
C TYR A 153 7.81 10.33 19.96
#